data_AF-A0A956C4C6-F1
#
_entry.id   AF-A0A956C4C6-F1
#
_cell.length_a   1.000
_cell.length_b   1.000
_cell.length_c   1.000
_cell.angle_alpha   90.00
_cell.angle_beta   90.00
_cell.angle_gamma   90.00
#
_symmetry.space_group_name_H-M   'P 1'
#
loop_
_entity.id
_entity.type
_entity.pdbx_description
1 polymer ?
#
loop_
_entity_poly.entity_id
_entity_poly.type
_entity_poly.pdbx_seq_one_letter_code
_entity_poly.pdbx_strand_id
1 'polypeptide(L)' 'MQRGTAMIFFGLALIIIGILALKITDINLCWALVAAGAVIGSRGGISVSQRARA' A
#
# COMPACT_ATOMS: atom_id res chain seq x y z
N MET A 1 -8.72 16.53 -3.23
CA MET A 1 -7.92 15.54 -2.47
C MET A 1 -6.60 15.28 -3.17
N GLN A 2 -5.50 15.35 -2.44
CA GLN A 2 -4.14 15.27 -2.95
C GLN A 2 -3.83 13.83 -3.40
N ARG A 3 -3.47 13.63 -4.68
CA ARG A 3 -3.22 12.30 -5.29
C ARG A 3 -2.32 11.38 -4.46
N GLY A 4 -1.33 11.94 -3.76
CA GLY A 4 -0.44 11.18 -2.88
C GLY A 4 -1.16 10.57 -1.67
N THR A 5 -2.10 11.28 -1.05
CA THR A 5 -2.88 10.76 0.09
C THR A 5 -3.76 9.59 -0.33
N ALA A 6 -4.35 9.65 -1.53
CA ALA A 6 -5.13 8.56 -2.09
C ALA A 6 -4.29 7.29 -2.32
N MET A 7 -3.04 7.43 -2.78
CA MET A 7 -2.12 6.29 -2.95
C MET A 7 -1.71 5.65 -1.62
N ILE A 8 -1.57 6.43 -0.55
CA ILE A 8 -1.28 5.91 0.80
C ILE A 8 -2.44 5.04 1.28
N PHE A 9 -3.68 5.56 1.22
CA PHE A 9 -4.87 4.82 1.61
C PHE A 9 -5.09 3.57 0.75
N PHE A 10 -4.84 3.67 -0.55
CA PHE A 10 -4.96 2.54 -1.47
C PHE A 10 -3.92 1.45 -1.18
N GLY A 11 -2.66 1.83 -0.94
CA GLY A 11 -1.60 0.90 -0.54
C GLY A 11 -1.89 0.23 0.80
N LEU A 12 -2.41 0.97 1.77
CA LEU A 12 -2.81 0.44 3.08
C LEU A 12 -3.96 -0.56 2.96
N ALA A 13 -4.98 -0.25 2.16
CA ALA A 13 -6.09 -1.17 1.88
C ALA A 13 -5.60 -2.47 1.21
N LEU A 14 -4.66 -2.37 0.26
CA LEU A 14 -4.04 -3.53 -0.40
C LEU A 14 -3.26 -4.41 0.58
N ILE A 15 -2.53 -3.81 1.52
CA ILE A 15 -1.81 -4.55 2.58
C ILE A 15 -2.81 -5.31 3.45
N ILE A 16 -3.89 -4.64 3.90
CA ILE A 16 -4.91 -5.26 4.76
C ILE A 16 -5.58 -6.43 4.03
N ILE A 17 -5.98 -6.25 2.77
CA ILE A 17 -6.58 -7.31 1.95
C ILE A 17 -5.58 -8.45 1.73
N GLY A 18 -4.30 -8.15 1.48
CA GLY A 18 -3.25 -9.16 1.32
C GLY A 18 -3.00 -9.97 2.59
N ILE A 19 -3.03 -9.35 3.77
CA ILE A 19 -2.93 -10.04 5.06
C ILE A 19 -4.18 -10.91 5.30
N LEU A 20 -5.37 -10.41 4.96
CA LEU A 20 -6.60 -11.18 5.07
C LEU A 20 -6.57 -12.40 4.15
N ALA A 21 -6.10 -12.24 2.92
CA ALA A 21 -5.93 -13.31 1.95
C ALA A 21 -4.86 -14.32 2.39
N LEU A 22 -3.75 -13.87 2.99
CA LEU A 22 -2.75 -14.73 3.64
C LEU A 22 -3.39 -15.59 4.72
N LYS A 23 -4.21 -14.99 5.58
CA LYS A 23 -4.88 -15.66 6.70
C LYS A 23 -5.86 -16.75 6.24
N ILE A 24 -6.51 -16.55 5.09
CA ILE A 24 -7.52 -17.47 4.55
C ILE A 24 -6.90 -18.58 3.72
N THR A 25 -5.87 -18.25 2.93
CA THR A 25 -5.36 -19.15 1.89
C THR A 25 -4.02 -19.79 2.24
N ASP A 26 -3.24 -19.19 3.16
CA ASP A 26 -1.86 -19.60 3.52
C ASP A 26 -0.90 -19.72 2.31
N ILE A 27 -1.25 -19.10 1.18
CA ILE A 27 -0.45 -19.15 -0.05
C ILE A 27 0.59 -18.03 -0.02
N ASN A 28 1.87 -18.40 -0.19
CA ASN A 28 3.01 -17.47 -0.27
C ASN A 28 2.84 -16.36 -1.33
N LEU A 29 2.02 -16.57 -2.35
CA LEU A 29 1.70 -15.57 -3.36
C LEU A 29 1.02 -14.32 -2.76
N CYS A 30 0.27 -14.46 -1.67
CA CYS A 30 -0.39 -13.32 -1.02
C CYS A 30 0.61 -12.38 -0.33
N TRP A 31 1.82 -12.85 0.01
CA TRP A 31 2.91 -11.98 0.44
C TRP A 31 3.37 -11.02 -0.66
N ALA A 32 3.31 -11.44 -1.94
CA ALA A 32 3.62 -10.55 -3.06
C ALA A 32 2.59 -9.41 -3.17
N LEU A 33 1.32 -9.67 -2.84
CA LEU A 33 0.27 -8.66 -2.81
C LEU A 33 0.50 -7.64 -1.68
N VAL A 34 0.90 -8.11 -0.50
CA VAL A 34 1.30 -7.26 0.63
C VAL A 34 2.51 -6.40 0.26
N ALA A 35 3.53 -6.98 -0.38
CA ALA A 35 4.71 -6.26 -0.84
C ALA A 35 4.34 -5.19 -1.89
N ALA A 36 3.45 -5.50 -2.84
CA ALA A 36 2.96 -4.53 -3.82
C ALA A 36 2.20 -3.38 -3.16
N GLY A 37 1.33 -3.67 -2.19
CA GLY A 37 0.63 -2.66 -1.39
C GLY A 37 1.59 -1.74 -0.63
N ALA A 38 2.66 -2.31 -0.06
CA ALA A 38 3.71 -1.55 0.62
C ALA A 38 4.46 -0.60 -0.33
N VAL A 39 4.82 -1.05 -1.53
CA VAL A 39 5.48 -0.22 -2.56
C VAL A 39 4.59 0.94 -3.01
N ILE A 40 3.30 0.67 -3.27
CA ILE A 40 2.34 1.70 -3.70
C ILE A 40 2.10 2.71 -2.58
N GLY A 41 1.90 2.23 -1.34
CA GLY A 41 1.68 3.08 -0.17
C GLY A 41 2.88 3.97 0.14
N SER A 42 4.09 3.41 0.10
CA SER A 42 5.33 4.17 0.33
C SER A 42 5.62 5.16 -0.80
N ARG A 43 5.32 4.84 -2.07
CA ARG A 43 5.35 5.84 -3.16
C ARG A 43 4.37 6.98 -2.97
N GLY A 44 3.15 6.68 -2.50
CA GLY A 44 2.18 7.69 -2.10
C GLY A 44 2.71 8.60 -0.98
N GLY A 45 3.31 8.00 0.04
CA GLY A 45 3.97 8.69 1.16
C GLY A 45 5.07 9.64 0.69
N ILE A 46 6.01 9.14 -0.13
CA ILE A 46 7.10 9.93 -0.70
C ILE A 46 6.55 11.11 -1.52
N SER A 47 5.52 10.89 -2.34
CA SER A 47 4.88 11.95 -3.12
C SER A 47 4.25 13.03 -2.24
N VAL A 48 3.59 12.65 -1.14
CA VAL A 48 3.06 13.62 -0.16
C VAL A 48 4.20 14.37 0.52
N SER A 49 5.24 13.68 0.98
CA SER A 49 6.39 14.29 1.66
C SER A 49 7.16 15.26 0.76
N GLN A 50 7.33 14.95 -0.52
CA GLN A 50 7.96 15.86 -1.49
C GLN A 50 7.11 17.12 -1.70
N ARG A 51 5.78 16.97 -1.76
CA ARG A 51 4.87 18.10 -1.93
C ARG A 51 4.72 18.97 -0.68
N ALA A 52 4.91 18.40 0.51
CA ALA A 52 4.90 19.14 1.77
C ALA A 52 6.21 19.91 2.03
N ARG A 53 7.27 19.59 1.29
CA ARG A 53 8.58 20.24 1.38
C ARG A 53 8.78 21.36 0.34
N ALA A 54 7.88 21.44 -0.65
CA ALA A 54 7.84 22.48 -1.68
C ALA A 54 6.87 23.59 -1.27
#